data_AF-A0A0S8FXV9-F1
#
_entry.id   AF-A0A0S8FXV9-F1
#
_cell.length_a   1.000
_cell.length_b   1.000
_cell.length_c   1.000
_cell.angle_alpha   90.00
_cell.angle_beta   90.00
_cell.angle_gamma   90.00
#
_symmetry.space_group_name_H-M   'P 1'
#
loop_
_entity.id
_entity.type
_entity.pdbx_description
1 polymer ?
#
loop_
_entity_poly.entity_id
_entity_poly.type
_entity_poly.pdbx_seq_one_letter_code
_entity_poly.pdbx_strand_id
1 'polypeptide(L)'
;MRGERGHGLLKPRVRLVHGPAQVVGASLLRIDWYPGLVLSDGGVVHGELYEVDEVDSVLHELDAYEDFAGYGRADSLYRRSLVSVRTGGRSVVAWTYIFLGDPAAFSLISSGSWTDP
;
A
#
# COMPACT_ATOMS: atom_id res chain seq x y z
N MET A 1 4.82 -3.12 5.59
CA MET A 1 5.59 -2.35 6.59
C MET A 1 6.68 -3.23 7.17
N ARG A 2 7.77 -2.65 7.69
CA ARG A 2 8.80 -3.41 8.41
C ARG A 2 8.16 -4.26 9.50
N GLY A 3 8.53 -5.55 9.57
CA GLY A 3 7.99 -6.50 10.56
C GLY A 3 6.73 -7.24 10.11
N GLU A 4 6.04 -6.77 9.07
CA GLU A 4 4.87 -7.45 8.51
C GLU A 4 5.25 -8.57 7.53
N ARG A 5 4.36 -9.54 7.34
CA ARG A 5 4.61 -10.75 6.52
C ARG A 5 5.14 -10.45 5.11
N GLY A 6 4.62 -9.40 4.46
CA GLY A 6 5.04 -9.00 3.11
C GLY A 6 6.41 -8.30 3.03
N HIS A 7 7.01 -7.87 4.14
CA HIS A 7 8.26 -7.11 4.12
C HIS A 7 9.43 -7.89 3.50
N GLY A 8 9.41 -9.22 3.60
CA GLY A 8 10.42 -10.09 3.02
C GLY A 8 10.53 -10.00 1.50
N LEU A 9 9.46 -9.61 0.81
CA LEU A 9 9.42 -9.50 -0.66
C LEU A 9 10.27 -8.33 -1.18
N LEU A 10 10.31 -7.22 -0.42
CA LEU A 10 11.09 -6.04 -0.80
C LEU A 10 12.58 -6.21 -0.45
N LYS A 11 12.86 -6.81 0.72
CA LYS A 11 14.16 -6.77 1.41
C LYS A 11 15.37 -7.10 0.51
N PRO A 12 15.34 -8.09 -0.40
CA PRO A 12 16.50 -8.40 -1.24
C PRO A 12 16.88 -7.30 -2.24
N ARG A 13 15.93 -6.41 -2.57
CA ARG A 13 16.07 -5.42 -3.65
C ARG A 13 15.86 -3.98 -3.18
N VAL A 14 15.80 -3.73 -1.88
CA VAL A 14 15.74 -2.36 -1.35
C VAL A 14 17.07 -1.66 -1.62
N ARG A 15 17.02 -0.61 -2.44
CA ARG A 15 18.14 0.31 -2.64
C ARG A 15 18.23 1.34 -1.53
N LEU A 16 17.10 1.91 -1.13
CA LEU A 16 17.03 2.95 -0.10
C LEU A 16 15.71 2.89 0.67
N VAL A 17 15.78 3.13 1.98
CA VAL A 17 14.61 3.30 2.85
C VAL A 17 14.45 4.78 3.14
N HIS A 18 13.39 5.40 2.61
CA HIS A 18 13.06 6.80 2.94
C HIS A 18 12.40 6.93 4.32
N GLY A 19 11.83 5.84 4.84
CA GLY A 19 11.22 5.80 6.16
C GLY A 19 9.74 6.22 6.13
N PRO A 20 9.23 6.86 7.20
CA PRO A 20 7.82 7.21 7.32
C PRO A 20 7.28 8.01 6.14
N ALA A 21 6.08 7.66 5.73
CA ALA A 21 5.40 8.21 4.57
C ALA A 21 3.89 8.27 4.79
N GLN A 22 3.22 9.16 4.06
CA GLN A 22 1.78 9.37 4.17
C GLN A 22 1.12 9.48 2.79
N VAL A 23 -0.01 8.83 2.61
CA VAL A 23 -0.92 9.04 1.47
C VAL A 23 -2.09 9.88 1.96
N VAL A 24 -2.25 11.07 1.40
CA VAL A 24 -3.39 11.97 1.70
C VAL A 24 -4.50 11.70 0.70
N GLY A 25 -5.75 11.75 1.15
CA GLY A 25 -6.91 11.37 0.34
C GLY A 25 -7.12 9.86 0.30
N ALA A 26 -6.79 9.16 1.39
CA ALA A 26 -6.94 7.72 1.51
C ALA A 26 -7.36 7.32 2.93
N SER A 27 -8.08 6.21 3.02
CA SER A 27 -8.48 5.58 4.27
C SER A 27 -7.96 4.15 4.31
N LEU A 28 -7.71 3.65 5.52
CA LEU A 28 -7.28 2.28 5.74
C LEU A 28 -8.41 1.50 6.38
N LEU A 29 -8.75 0.35 5.81
CA LEU A 29 -9.79 -0.55 6.28
C LEU A 29 -9.15 -1.81 6.87
N ARG A 30 -9.81 -2.42 7.85
CA ARG A 30 -9.47 -3.77 8.32
C ARG A 30 -10.30 -4.77 7.53
N ILE A 31 -9.65 -5.48 6.60
CA ILE A 31 -10.32 -6.47 5.74
C ILE A 31 -10.48 -7.78 6.50
N ASP A 32 -9.37 -8.26 7.07
CA ASP A 32 -9.33 -9.42 7.97
C ASP A 32 -8.04 -9.28 8.82
N TRP A 33 -7.14 -10.25 8.75
CA TRP A 33 -5.79 -10.19 9.31
C TRP A 33 -4.84 -9.26 8.52
N TYR A 34 -5.35 -8.56 7.50
CA TYR A 34 -4.61 -7.64 6.65
C TYR A 34 -5.42 -6.35 6.37
N PRO A 35 -4.73 -5.23 6.06
CA PRO A 35 -5.37 -3.95 5.78
C PRO A 35 -5.72 -3.75 4.31
N GLY A 36 -6.69 -2.87 4.03
CA GLY A 36 -7.04 -2.43 2.68
C GLY A 36 -6.99 -0.90 2.57
N LEU A 37 -6.15 -0.36 1.69
CA LEU A 37 -6.13 1.07 1.40
C LEU A 37 -7.20 1.38 0.34
N VAL A 38 -8.08 2.34 0.63
CA VAL A 38 -9.06 2.88 -0.32
C VAL A 38 -8.86 4.38 -0.49
N LEU A 39 -9.17 4.91 -1.67
CA LEU A 39 -9.16 6.37 -1.88
C LEU A 39 -10.40 6.98 -1.21
N SER A 40 -10.22 8.10 -0.52
CA SER A 40 -11.29 8.76 0.22
C SER A 40 -11.03 10.26 0.35
N ASP A 41 -12.07 11.05 0.59
CA ASP A 41 -11.89 12.48 0.80
C ASP A 41 -11.41 12.76 2.23
N GLY A 42 -10.25 13.40 2.35
CA GLY A 42 -9.73 13.94 3.62
C GLY A 42 -9.03 12.93 4.55
N GLY A 43 -9.02 11.64 4.23
CA GLY A 43 -8.29 10.64 5.01
C GLY A 43 -6.76 10.72 4.84
N VAL A 44 -6.01 10.16 5.80
CA VAL A 44 -4.56 9.99 5.70
C VAL A 44 -4.20 8.56 6.07
N VAL A 45 -3.42 7.88 5.22
CA VAL A 45 -2.84 6.57 5.51
C VAL A 45 -1.35 6.72 5.75
N HIS A 46 -0.89 6.13 6.86
CA HIS A 46 0.50 6.15 7.30
C HIS A 46 1.20 4.86 6.89
N GLY A 47 2.44 4.98 6.44
CA GLY A 47 3.22 3.88 5.89
C GLY A 47 4.70 4.18 5.87
N GLU A 48 5.41 3.43 5.03
CA GLU A 48 6.83 3.60 4.78
C GLU A 48 7.07 3.66 3.27
N LEU A 49 8.04 4.47 2.85
CA LEU A 49 8.46 4.56 1.46
C LEU A 49 9.80 3.85 1.26
N TYR A 50 9.84 2.96 0.28
CA TYR A 50 11.01 2.19 -0.13
C TYR A 50 11.33 2.47 -1.60
N GLU A 51 12.61 2.59 -1.88
CA GLU A 51 13.16 2.63 -3.23
C GLU A 51 13.83 1.29 -3.49
N VAL A 52 13.51 0.67 -4.62
CA VAL A 52 13.96 -0.68 -4.96
C VAL A 52 14.66 -0.69 -6.31
N ASP A 53 15.61 -1.60 -6.48
CA ASP A 53 16.14 -1.99 -7.78
C ASP A 53 15.23 -3.05 -8.42
N GLU A 54 15.37 -3.26 -9.73
CA GLU A 54 14.56 -4.24 -10.50
C GLU A 54 13.05 -4.08 -10.26
N VAL A 55 12.55 -2.85 -10.40
CA VAL A 55 11.15 -2.48 -10.09
C VAL A 55 10.13 -3.43 -10.72
N ASP A 56 10.31 -3.84 -11.98
CA ASP A 56 9.38 -4.74 -12.66
C ASP A 56 9.30 -6.12 -11.99
N SER A 57 10.44 -6.68 -11.58
CA SER A 57 10.52 -7.98 -10.87
C SER A 57 9.87 -7.87 -9.48
N VAL A 58 10.16 -6.80 -8.74
CA VAL A 58 9.56 -6.55 -7.43
C VAL A 58 8.04 -6.41 -7.55
N LEU A 59 7.58 -5.62 -8.52
CA LEU A 59 6.17 -5.41 -8.76
C LEU A 59 5.47 -6.71 -9.17
N HIS A 60 6.10 -7.57 -9.97
CA HIS A 60 5.54 -8.87 -10.32
C HIS A 60 5.35 -9.78 -9.09
N GLU A 61 6.34 -9.83 -8.18
CA GLU A 61 6.23 -10.60 -6.93
C GLU A 61 5.13 -10.03 -6.01
N LEU A 62 5.03 -8.71 -5.92
CA LEU A 62 3.99 -8.04 -5.14
C LEU A 62 2.60 -8.22 -5.75
N ASP A 63 2.46 -8.18 -7.08
CA ASP A 63 1.19 -8.41 -7.76
C ASP A 63 0.62 -9.79 -7.42
N ALA A 64 1.48 -10.82 -7.38
CA ALA A 64 1.07 -12.16 -6.97
C ALA A 64 0.70 -12.24 -5.47
N TYR A 65 1.38 -11.48 -4.60
CA TYR A 65 1.11 -11.47 -3.17
C TYR A 65 -0.18 -10.70 -2.80
N GLU A 66 -0.45 -9.60 -3.51
CA GLU A 66 -1.61 -8.72 -3.27
C GLU A 66 -2.85 -9.15 -4.09
N ASP A 67 -2.84 -10.35 -4.68
CA ASP A 67 -3.91 -10.87 -5.54
C ASP A 67 -4.31 -9.86 -6.64
N PHE A 68 -3.33 -9.26 -7.31
CA PHE A 68 -3.53 -8.39 -8.47
C PHE A 68 -3.24 -9.15 -9.78
N ALA A 69 -4.29 -9.62 -10.45
CA ALA A 69 -4.20 -10.38 -11.69
C ALA A 69 -3.93 -9.52 -12.94
N GLY A 70 -3.79 -8.21 -12.79
CA GLY A 70 -3.60 -7.23 -13.87
C GLY A 70 -4.82 -6.34 -14.13
N TYR A 71 -4.61 -5.27 -14.90
CA TYR A 71 -5.68 -4.29 -15.16
C TYR A 71 -6.83 -4.88 -15.99
N GLY A 72 -8.08 -4.56 -15.61
CA GLY A 72 -9.29 -5.02 -16.30
C GLY A 72 -9.75 -6.43 -15.90
N ARG A 73 -9.04 -7.07 -14.98
CA ARG A 73 -9.38 -8.38 -14.41
C ARG A 73 -10.35 -8.21 -13.23
N ALA A 74 -11.44 -8.97 -13.23
CA ALA A 74 -12.49 -8.89 -12.21
C ALA A 74 -12.16 -9.71 -10.94
N ASP A 75 -11.17 -10.60 -11.02
CA ASP A 75 -10.71 -11.49 -9.95
C ASP A 75 -9.61 -10.87 -9.08
N SER A 76 -9.25 -9.60 -9.29
CA SER A 76 -8.24 -8.94 -8.46
C SER A 76 -8.82 -8.47 -7.13
N LEU A 77 -8.12 -8.72 -6.02
CA LEU A 77 -8.47 -8.19 -4.71
C LEU A 77 -8.02 -6.72 -4.56
N TYR A 78 -6.84 -6.42 -5.10
CA TYR A 78 -6.26 -5.09 -5.14
C TYR A 78 -5.92 -4.67 -6.56
N ARG A 79 -5.77 -3.37 -6.78
CA ARG A 79 -5.21 -2.78 -8.00
C ARG A 79 -3.98 -1.96 -7.70
N ARG A 80 -2.89 -2.23 -8.40
CA ARG A 80 -1.70 -1.38 -8.35
C ARG A 80 -1.99 0.02 -8.92
N SER A 81 -1.64 1.07 -8.19
CA SER A 81 -1.83 2.47 -8.59
C SER A 81 -0.64 3.33 -8.19
N LEU A 82 -0.35 4.36 -8.99
CA LEU A 82 0.52 5.46 -8.57
C LEU A 82 -0.29 6.41 -7.68
N VAL A 83 0.30 6.82 -6.56
CA VAL A 83 -0.28 7.81 -5.65
C VAL A 83 0.77 8.86 -5.28
N SER A 84 0.31 10.05 -4.91
CA SER A 84 1.18 11.06 -4.29
C SER A 84 1.40 10.71 -2.83
N VAL A 85 2.67 10.62 -2.45
CA VAL A 85 3.14 10.25 -1.11
C VAL A 85 3.92 11.43 -0.53
N ARG A 86 3.62 11.79 0.71
CA ARG A 86 4.39 12.75 1.50
C ARG A 86 5.40 12.03 2.37
N THR A 87 6.67 12.42 2.30
CA THR A 87 7.75 11.87 3.12
C THR A 87 8.84 12.92 3.31
N GLY A 88 9.41 13.05 4.51
CA GLY A 88 10.51 13.99 4.77
C GLY A 88 10.26 15.44 4.31
N GLY A 89 9.02 15.92 4.36
CA GLY A 89 8.65 17.27 3.90
C GLY A 89 8.53 17.46 2.39
N ARG A 90 8.74 16.41 1.58
CA ARG A 90 8.53 16.44 0.12
C ARG A 90 7.37 15.55 -0.30
N SER A 91 6.88 15.79 -1.52
CA SER A 91 5.90 14.95 -2.20
C SER A 91 6.57 14.20 -3.34
N VAL A 92 6.32 12.89 -3.43
CA VAL A 92 6.84 12.00 -4.47
C VAL A 92 5.73 11.09 -4.97
N VAL A 93 5.87 10.56 -6.18
CA VAL A 93 4.93 9.55 -6.69
C VAL A 93 5.49 8.16 -6.41
N ALA A 94 4.66 7.26 -5.88
CA ALA A 94 5.04 5.88 -5.62
C ALA A 94 3.92 4.91 -5.94
N TRP A 95 4.28 3.66 -6.20
CA TRP A 95 3.34 2.56 -6.35
C TRP A 95 2.73 2.16 -5.01
N THR A 96 1.44 1.84 -5.02
CA THR A 96 0.70 1.23 -3.90
C THR A 96 -0.39 0.31 -4.45
N TYR A 97 -1.06 -0.43 -3.57
CA TYR A 97 -2.18 -1.32 -3.89
C TYR A 97 -3.47 -0.78 -3.27
N ILE A 98 -4.48 -0.53 -4.11
CA ILE A 98 -5.79 -0.03 -3.72
C ILE A 98 -6.76 -1.20 -3.65
N PHE A 99 -7.45 -1.38 -2.53
CA PHE A 99 -8.45 -2.41 -2.33
C PHE A 99 -9.65 -2.18 -3.27
N LEU A 100 -10.14 -3.26 -3.91
CA LEU A 100 -11.23 -3.19 -4.89
C LEU A 100 -12.60 -3.66 -4.36
N GLY A 101 -12.65 -4.26 -3.16
CA GLY A 101 -13.90 -4.70 -2.55
C GLY A 101 -14.75 -3.53 -2.05
N ASP A 102 -15.97 -3.83 -1.59
CA ASP A 102 -16.89 -2.83 -1.04
C ASP A 102 -16.34 -2.23 0.27
N PRO A 103 -15.95 -0.94 0.31
CA PRO A 103 -15.43 -0.33 1.52
C PRO A 103 -16.42 -0.33 2.68
N ALA A 104 -17.73 -0.29 2.39
CA ALA A 104 -18.78 -0.24 3.42
C ALA A 104 -18.91 -1.56 4.19
N ALA A 105 -18.37 -2.66 3.66
CA ALA A 105 -18.38 -3.97 4.31
C ALA A 105 -17.32 -4.11 5.41
N PHE A 106 -16.40 -3.14 5.56
CA PHE A 106 -15.24 -3.25 6.43
C PHE A 106 -15.12 -2.09 7.42
N SER A 107 -14.49 -2.39 8.56
CA SER A 107 -14.25 -1.39 9.60
C SER A 107 -13.11 -0.45 9.21
N LEU A 108 -13.34 0.86 9.36
CA LEU A 108 -12.31 1.87 9.22
C LEU A 108 -11.28 1.75 10.35
N ILE A 109 -10.00 1.79 9.99
CA ILE A 109 -8.90 2.01 10.92
C ILE A 109 -8.71 3.52 11.03
N SER A 110 -9.26 4.11 12.08
CA SER A 110 -9.33 5.57 12.27
C SER A 110 -7.96 6.24 12.38
N SER A 111 -6.94 5.52 12.87
CA SER A 111 -5.55 6.01 12.91
C SER A 111 -4.91 6.10 11.53
N GLY A 112 -5.47 5.43 10.51
CA GLY A 112 -4.86 5.31 9.18
C GLY A 112 -3.54 4.52 9.18
N SER A 113 -3.20 3.83 10.27
CA SER A 113 -1.95 3.09 10.44
C SER A 113 -2.24 1.65 10.84
N TRP A 114 -1.65 0.69 10.13
CA TRP A 114 -1.86 -0.74 10.43
C TRP A 114 -1.15 -1.20 11.70
N THR A 115 0.02 -0.61 11.99
CA THR A 115 0.88 -1.01 13.10
C THR A 115 0.69 -0.16 14.36
N ASP A 116 -0.23 0.79 14.33
CA ASP A 116 -0.60 1.57 15.51
C ASP A 116 -1.76 0.85 16.26
N PRO A 117 -1.74 0.75 17.60
CA PRO A 117 -2.78 0.05 18.37
C PRO A 117 -4.19 0.61 18.19
#